data_AF-A0A955KCN1-F1
#
_entry.id   AF-A0A955KCN1-F1
#
_cell.length_a   1.000
_cell.length_b   1.000
_cell.length_c   1.000
_cell.angle_alpha   90.00
_cell.angle_beta   90.00
_cell.angle_gamma   90.00
#
_symmetry.space_group_name_H-M   'P 1'
#
loop_
_entity.id
_entity.type
_entity.pdbx_description
1 polymer ?
#
loop_
_entity_poly.entity_id
_entity_poly.type
_entity_poly.pdbx_seq_one_letter_code
_entity_poly.pdbx_strand_id
1 'polypeptide(L)'
;MTKPTTYKELIGSIIDIINLIIPAIFAVLFIFFIWKMIDSWIIHAGDQTKRDEGKKYALTAVIVFVVMVSAWGIVALIKNSLFG
;
A
#
# COMPACT_ATOMS: atom_id res chain seq x y z
N MET A 1 -24.59 -0.51 -9.75
CA MET A 1 -23.71 -0.21 -10.91
C MET A 1 -24.59 -0.07 -12.14
N THR A 2 -24.93 1.16 -12.52
CA THR A 2 -25.58 1.43 -13.80
C THR A 2 -24.58 1.14 -14.92
N LYS A 3 -25.05 0.56 -16.02
CA LYS A 3 -24.20 0.24 -17.17
C LYS A 3 -23.68 1.57 -17.75
N PRO A 4 -22.36 1.82 -17.85
CA PRO A 4 -21.85 3.09 -18.32
C PRO A 4 -22.24 3.32 -19.77
N THR A 5 -22.88 4.45 -20.03
CA THR A 5 -23.37 4.86 -21.37
C THR A 5 -22.46 5.90 -22.02
N THR A 6 -21.53 6.49 -21.24
CA THR A 6 -20.61 7.53 -21.69
C THR A 6 -19.16 7.19 -21.32
N TYR A 7 -18.19 7.62 -22.14
CA TYR A 7 -16.74 7.48 -21.86
C TYR A 7 -16.33 7.95 -20.45
N LYS A 8 -16.92 9.05 -19.98
CA LYS A 8 -16.71 9.59 -18.64
C LYS A 8 -17.12 8.61 -17.53
N GLU A 9 -18.22 7.87 -17.71
CA GLU A 9 -18.70 6.89 -16.73
C GLU A 9 -17.84 5.63 -16.70
N LEU A 10 -17.29 5.21 -17.84
CA LEU A 10 -16.32 4.12 -17.92
C LEU A 10 -15.05 4.46 -17.13
N ILE A 11 -14.49 5.65 -17.35
CA ILE A 11 -13.30 6.10 -16.61
C ILE A 11 -13.59 6.25 -15.12
N GLY A 12 -14.73 6.86 -14.76
CA GLY A 12 -15.15 6.97 -13.36
C GLY A 12 -15.20 5.62 -12.66
N SER A 13 -15.81 4.61 -13.31
CA SER A 13 -15.89 3.25 -12.77
C SER A 13 -14.50 2.61 -12.57
N ILE A 14 -13.56 2.83 -13.48
CA ILE A 14 -12.18 2.33 -13.36
C ILE A 14 -11.45 3.03 -12.19
N ILE A 15 -11.59 4.35 -12.09
CA ILE A 15 -10.97 5.14 -11.01
C ILE A 15 -11.51 4.70 -9.65
N ASP A 16 -12.82 4.45 -9.54
CA ASP A 16 -13.44 3.98 -8.28
C ASP A 16 -12.90 2.62 -7.85
N ILE A 17 -12.72 1.70 -8.81
CA ILE A 17 -12.11 0.38 -8.55
C ILE A 17 -10.66 0.56 -8.07
N ILE A 18 -9.86 1.40 -8.72
CA ILE A 18 -8.47 1.66 -8.31
C ILE A 18 -8.43 2.28 -6.90
N ASN A 19 -9.30 3.24 -6.63
CA ASN A 19 -9.41 3.88 -5.30
C ASN A 19 -9.82 2.90 -4.19
N LEU A 20 -10.51 1.81 -4.52
CA LEU A 20 -10.83 0.73 -3.58
C LEU A 20 -9.67 -0.27 -3.41
N ILE A 21 -8.99 -0.62 -4.51
CA ILE A 21 -7.91 -1.62 -4.50
C ILE A 21 -6.68 -1.11 -3.74
N ILE A 22 -6.31 0.17 -3.87
CA ILE A 22 -5.12 0.72 -3.23
C ILE A 22 -5.18 0.57 -1.69
N PRO A 23 -6.24 1.02 -0.99
CA PRO A 23 -6.40 0.78 0.44
C PRO A 23 -6.46 -0.70 0.82
N ALA A 24 -7.07 -1.54 -0.02
CA ALA A 24 -7.16 -2.97 0.24
C ALA A 24 -5.77 -3.63 0.23
N ILE A 25 -4.93 -3.31 -0.75
CA ILE A 25 -3.53 -3.80 -0.81
C ILE A 25 -2.75 -3.31 0.41
N PHE A 26 -2.92 -2.04 0.79
CA PHE A 26 -2.27 -1.48 1.97
C PHE A 26 -2.63 -2.25 3.25
N ALA A 27 -3.92 -2.58 3.44
CA ALA A 27 -4.38 -3.36 4.58
C ALA A 27 -3.72 -4.75 4.62
N VAL A 28 -3.64 -5.45 3.48
CA VAL A 28 -2.99 -6.77 3.39
C VAL A 28 -1.51 -6.68 3.71
N LEU A 29 -0.79 -5.69 3.15
CA LEU A 29 0.62 -5.46 3.45
C LEU A 29 0.86 -5.14 4.92
N PHE A 30 -0.03 -4.35 5.53
CA PHE A 30 0.06 -4.02 6.95
C PHE A 30 -0.11 -5.25 7.84
N ILE A 31 -1.10 -6.10 7.54
CA ILE A 31 -1.28 -7.38 8.25
C ILE A 31 -0.03 -8.26 8.10
N PHE A 32 0.51 -8.35 6.90
CA PHE A 32 1.73 -9.12 6.65
C PHE A 32 2.94 -8.57 7.42
N PHE A 33 3.09 -7.25 7.48
CA PHE A 33 4.13 -6.58 8.26
C PHE A 33 4.03 -6.93 9.75
N ILE A 34 2.84 -6.85 10.34
CA ILE A 34 2.61 -7.21 11.75
C ILE A 34 2.91 -8.69 11.98
N TRP A 35 2.45 -9.57 11.09
CA TRP A 35 2.72 -11.01 11.22
C TRP A 35 4.21 -11.33 11.16
N LYS A 36 4.96 -10.72 10.23
CA LYS A 36 6.41 -10.88 10.13
C LYS A 36 7.16 -10.32 11.36
N MET A 37 6.66 -9.22 11.93
CA MET A 37 7.20 -8.65 13.16
C MET A 37 7.04 -9.63 14.33
N ILE A 38 5.86 -10.23 14.49
CA ILE A 38 5.58 -11.24 15.52
C ILE A 38 6.44 -12.50 15.30
N ASP A 39 6.50 -13.01 14.07
CA ASP A 39 7.27 -14.22 13.73
C ASP A 39 8.77 -14.06 14.06
N SER A 40 9.36 -12.93 13.70
CA SER A 40 10.79 -12.68 13.86
C SER A 40 11.19 -12.30 15.29
N TRP A 41 10.40 -11.48 15.99
CA TRP A 41 10.79 -10.93 17.29
C TRP A 41 10.11 -11.58 18.49
N ILE A 42 8.99 -12.29 18.31
CA ILE A 42 8.26 -12.95 19.41
C ILE A 42 8.44 -14.47 19.33
N ILE A 43 8.11 -15.09 18.19
CA ILE A 43 8.16 -16.55 18.04
C ILE A 43 9.62 -17.04 17.97
N HIS A 44 10.44 -16.40 17.14
CA HIS A 44 11.84 -16.77 16.93
C HIS A 44 12.83 -15.83 17.65
N ALA A 45 12.45 -15.29 18.80
CA ALA A 45 13.25 -14.29 19.53
C ALA A 45 14.68 -14.74 19.90
N GLY A 46 14.90 -16.06 20.04
CA GLY A 46 16.20 -16.65 20.34
C GLY A 46 17.09 -16.91 19.12
N ASP A 47 16.57 -16.81 17.89
CA ASP A 47 17.30 -17.11 16.66
C ASP A 47 17.79 -15.80 16.02
N GLN A 48 19.11 -15.55 16.08
CA GLN A 48 19.73 -14.36 15.50
C GLN A 48 19.46 -14.24 13.99
N THR A 49 19.41 -15.37 13.28
CA THR A 49 19.18 -15.41 11.83
C THR A 49 17.80 -14.87 11.49
N LYS A 50 16.77 -15.35 12.20
CA LYS A 50 15.38 -14.93 12.01
C LYS A 50 15.16 -13.48 12.39
N ARG A 51 15.91 -12.95 13.36
CA ARG A 51 15.88 -11.53 13.74
C ARG A 51 16.47 -10.64 12.65
N ASP A 52 17.58 -11.04 12.04
CA ASP A 52 18.18 -10.26 10.96
C ASP A 52 17.35 -10.32 9.67
N GLU A 53 16.69 -11.45 9.38
CA GLU A 53 15.67 -11.53 8.34
C GLU A 53 14.50 -10.57 8.63
N GLY A 54 13.98 -10.56 9.86
CA GLY A 54 12.89 -9.65 10.26
C GLY A 54 13.24 -8.18 10.12
N LYS A 55 14.46 -7.77 10.47
CA LYS A 55 14.96 -6.40 10.24
C LYS A 55 14.92 -6.03 8.76
N LYS A 56 15.38 -6.93 7.88
CA LYS A 56 15.32 -6.72 6.43
C LYS A 56 13.88 -6.59 5.94
N TYR A 57 12.98 -7.46 6.41
CA TYR A 57 11.55 -7.37 6.07
C TYR A 57 10.92 -6.06 6.55
N ALA A 58 11.25 -5.62 7.77
CA ALA A 58 10.73 -4.38 8.32
C ALA A 58 11.19 -3.16 7.50
N LEU A 59 12.46 -3.12 7.12
CA LEU A 59 12.98 -2.06 6.24
C LEU A 59 12.25 -2.06 4.88
N THR A 60 12.09 -3.23 4.26
CA THR A 60 11.37 -3.35 2.98
C THR A 60 9.92 -2.89 3.10
N ALA A 61 9.23 -3.25 4.18
CA ALA A 61 7.85 -2.81 4.41
C ALA A 61 7.77 -1.28 4.55
N VAL A 62 8.68 -0.65 5.28
CA VAL A 62 8.75 0.81 5.40
C VAL A 62 8.98 1.47 4.04
N ILE A 63 9.90 0.95 3.23
CA ILE A 63 10.15 1.47 1.87
C ILE A 63 8.88 1.40 1.02
N VAL A 64 8.18 0.26 1.02
CA VAL A 64 6.94 0.09 0.28
C VAL A 64 5.87 1.08 0.74
N PHE A 65 5.71 1.29 2.05
CA PHE A 65 4.77 2.26 2.58
C PHE A 65 5.11 3.70 2.16
N VAL A 66 6.38 4.08 2.23
CA VAL A 66 6.83 5.42 1.79
C VAL A 66 6.52 5.63 0.31
N VAL A 67 6.80 4.62 -0.55
CA VAL A 67 6.49 4.70 -1.98
C VAL A 67 4.98 4.86 -2.22
N MET A 68 4.15 4.08 -1.53
CA MET A 68 2.68 4.18 -1.64
C MET A 68 2.16 5.56 -1.25
N VAL A 69 2.62 6.11 -0.13
CA VAL A 69 2.23 7.46 0.32
C VAL A 69 2.76 8.53 -0.64
N SER A 70 3.99 8.38 -1.13
CA SER A 70 4.60 9.33 -2.07
C SER A 70 3.82 9.42 -3.38
N ALA A 71 3.31 8.31 -3.90
CA ALA A 71 2.51 8.30 -5.11
C ALA A 71 1.25 9.16 -4.96
N TRP A 72 0.56 9.07 -3.82
CA TRP A 72 -0.62 9.90 -3.56
C TRP A 72 -0.26 11.38 -3.38
N GLY A 73 0.85 11.68 -2.70
CA GLY A 73 1.37 13.03 -2.56
C GLY A 73 1.71 13.68 -3.91
N ILE A 74 2.37 12.94 -4.81
CA ILE A 74 2.68 13.40 -6.17
C ILE A 74 1.40 13.63 -6.97
N VAL A 75 0.45 12.68 -6.93
CA VAL A 75 -0.84 12.83 -7.63
C VAL A 75 -1.62 14.05 -7.10
N ALA A 76 -1.62 14.29 -5.79
CA ALA A 76 -2.24 15.46 -5.18
C ALA A 76 -1.57 16.78 -5.61
N LEU A 77 -0.22 16.81 -5.62
CA LEU A 77 0.57 17.95 -6.08
C LEU A 77 0.27 18.29 -7.54
N ILE A 78 0.29 17.29 -8.42
CA ILE A 78 0.01 17.48 -9.85
C ILE A 78 -1.43 17.99 -10.04
N LYS A 79 -2.40 17.41 -9.34
CA LYS A 79 -3.80 17.85 -9.44
C LYS A 79 -3.95 19.32 -9.05
N ASN A 80 -3.39 19.71 -7.90
CA ASN A 80 -3.47 21.08 -7.39
C ASN A 80 -2.70 22.08 -8.28
N SER A 81 -1.59 21.65 -8.87
CA SER A 81 -0.77 22.51 -9.71
C SER A 81 -1.31 22.71 -11.12
N LEU A 82 -1.94 21.70 -11.72
CA LEU A 82 -2.40 21.73 -13.12
C LEU A 82 -3.89 22.06 -13.28
N PHE A 83 -4.70 21.76 -12.27
CA PHE A 83 -6.17 21.88 -12.34
C PHE A 83 -6.75 22.72 -11.19
N GLY A 84 -5.92 23.57 -10.56
CA GLY A 84 -6.27 24.40 -9.41
C GLY A 84 -7.66 25.00 -9.46
#